data_AF-A0A3C0A2Y3-F1
#
_entry.id   AF-A0A3C0A2Y3-F1
#
_cell.length_a   1.000
_cell.length_b   1.000
_cell.length_c   1.000
_cell.angle_alpha   90.00
_cell.angle_beta   90.00
_cell.angle_gamma   90.00
#
_symmetry.space_group_name_H-M   'P 1'
#
loop_
_entity.id
_entity.type
_entity.pdbx_description
1 polymer ?
#
loop_
_entity_poly.entity_id
_entity_poly.type
_entity_poly.pdbx_seq_one_letter_code
_entity_poly.pdbx_strand_id
1 'polypeptide(L)'
;MLETGGQYLIVADKLADAFLAATGLEAVKGALIPGEKLVGLKYAHCLAPHLPVHRRFPRQVISTDFVDMSTGTGIVHIAPG
;
A
#
# COMPACT_ATOMS: atom_id res chain seq x y z
N MET A 1 -2.92 -8.38 -5.54
CA MET A 1 -3.28 -8.41 -4.10
C MET A 1 -2.67 -9.67 -3.50
N LEU A 2 -2.23 -9.62 -2.24
CA LEU A 2 -1.70 -10.77 -1.50
C LEU A 2 -2.61 -11.06 -0.31
N GLU A 3 -2.99 -12.31 -0.09
CA GLU A 3 -3.78 -12.76 1.06
C GLU A 3 -2.86 -13.42 2.09
N THR A 4 -2.88 -12.95 3.34
CA THR A 4 -2.07 -13.49 4.44
C THR A 4 -2.83 -13.38 5.76
N GLY A 5 -2.98 -14.49 6.49
CA GLY A 5 -3.61 -14.49 7.82
C GLY A 5 -5.02 -13.89 7.88
N GLY A 6 -5.83 -14.03 6.82
CA GLY A 6 -7.17 -13.42 6.72
C GLY A 6 -7.16 -11.91 6.42
N GLN A 7 -6.02 -11.36 6.02
CA GLN A 7 -5.86 -9.97 5.61
C GLN A 7 -5.39 -9.88 4.16
N TYR A 8 -5.61 -8.71 3.56
CA TYR A 8 -5.19 -8.42 2.19
C TYR A 8 -4.17 -7.29 2.15
N LEU A 9 -3.07 -7.53 1.44
CA LEU A 9 -2.05 -6.53 1.13
C LEU A 9 -2.13 -6.15 -0.35
N ILE A 10 -1.97 -4.86 -0.62
CA ILE A 10 -1.83 -4.35 -1.99
C ILE A 10 -0.33 -4.17 -2.25
N VAL A 11 0.17 -4.96 -3.19
CA VAL A 11 1.55 -4.94 -3.67
C VAL A 11 1.50 -5.05 -5.18
N ALA A 12 2.36 -4.32 -5.89
CA ALA A 12 2.50 -4.45 -7.34
C ALA A 12 2.93 -5.89 -7.69
N ASP A 13 2.27 -6.49 -8.67
CA ASP A 13 2.46 -7.91 -8.99
C ASP A 13 3.93 -8.26 -9.31
N LYS A 14 4.60 -7.38 -10.07
CA LYS A 14 6.03 -7.48 -10.40
C LYS A 14 6.95 -7.51 -9.16
N LEU A 15 6.53 -6.92 -8.05
CA LEU A 15 7.32 -6.78 -6.82
C LEU A 15 6.90 -7.77 -5.73
N ALA A 16 5.83 -8.54 -5.95
CA ALA A 16 5.26 -9.43 -4.94
C ALA A 16 6.26 -10.46 -4.41
N ASP A 17 7.01 -11.12 -5.30
CA ASP A 17 7.93 -12.19 -4.89
C ASP A 17 9.13 -11.64 -4.12
N ALA A 18 9.68 -10.51 -4.55
CA ALA A 18 10.74 -9.81 -3.84
C ALA A 18 10.29 -9.30 -2.46
N PHE A 19 9.06 -8.78 -2.37
CA PHE A 19 8.45 -8.36 -1.11
C PHE A 19 8.25 -9.53 -0.14
N LEU A 20 7.75 -10.67 -0.61
CA LEU A 20 7.55 -11.85 0.23
C LEU A 20 8.88 -12.42 0.72
N ALA A 21 9.89 -12.50 -0.16
CA ALA A 21 11.24 -12.92 0.24
C ALA A 21 11.87 -12.00 1.29
N ALA A 22 11.67 -10.68 1.18
CA ALA A 22 12.22 -9.72 2.13
C ALA A 22 11.50 -9.70 3.48
N THR A 23 10.21 -10.01 3.51
CA THR A 23 9.38 -9.97 4.74
C THR A 23 9.27 -11.31 5.43
N GLY A 24 9.49 -12.42 4.72
CA GLY A 24 9.23 -13.78 5.21
C GLY A 24 7.74 -14.07 5.41
N LEU A 25 6.85 -13.24 4.87
CA LEU A 25 5.41 -13.45 4.97
C LEU A 25 4.99 -14.61 4.07
N GLU A 26 4.17 -15.52 4.61
CA GLU A 26 3.45 -16.50 3.82
C GLU A 26 2.15 -15.89 3.32
N ALA A 27 2.02 -15.74 2.00
CA ALA A 27 0.84 -15.14 1.37
C ALA A 27 0.53 -15.78 0.02
N VAL A 28 -0.74 -15.74 -0.38
CA VAL A 28 -1.22 -16.23 -1.67
C VAL A 28 -1.54 -15.05 -2.59
N LYS A 29 -1.12 -15.10 -3.86
CA LYS A 29 -1.50 -14.10 -4.86
C LYS A 29 -2.99 -14.23 -5.16
N GLY A 30 -3.75 -13.17 -4.86
CA GLY A 30 -5.16 -13.04 -5.19
C GLY A 30 -5.38 -12.24 -6.47
N ALA A 31 -6.49 -11.50 -6.54
CA ALA A 31 -6.86 -10.71 -7.72
C ALA A 31 -5.85 -9.60 -8.06
N LEU A 32 -5.75 -9.31 -9.36
CA LEU A 32 -5.07 -8.12 -9.89
C LEU A 32 -6.06 -6.96 -10.00
N ILE A 33 -5.63 -5.79 -9.53
CA ILE A 33 -6.41 -4.56 -9.56
C ILE A 33 -5.56 -3.50 -10.27
N PRO A 34 -6.06 -2.86 -11.34
CA PRO A 34 -5.35 -1.75 -11.97
C PRO A 34 -5.10 -0.62 -10.96
N GLY A 35 -3.88 -0.09 -10.91
CA GLY A 35 -3.51 0.95 -9.95
C GLY A 35 -4.40 2.21 -10.03
N GLU A 36 -4.86 2.57 -11.24
CA GLU A 36 -5.81 3.66 -11.46
C GLU A 36 -7.14 3.50 -10.70
N LYS A 37 -7.57 2.26 -10.42
CA LYS A 37 -8.78 1.98 -9.65
C LYS A 37 -8.60 2.23 -8.15
N LEU A 38 -7.36 2.38 -7.69
CA LEU A 38 -7.06 2.73 -6.30
C LEU A 38 -7.09 4.25 -6.07
N VAL A 39 -6.88 5.05 -7.12
CA VAL A 39 -6.86 6.52 -7.02
C VAL A 39 -8.21 7.01 -6.52
N GLY A 40 -8.20 7.89 -5.51
CA GLY A 40 -9.43 8.38 -4.87
C GLY A 40 -9.88 7.59 -3.66
N LEU A 41 -9.40 6.35 -3.46
CA LEU A 41 -9.73 5.60 -2.26
C LEU A 41 -9.19 6.29 -1.01
N LYS A 42 -10.03 6.35 0.02
CA LYS A 42 -9.67 6.89 1.32
C LYS A 42 -9.13 5.78 2.21
N TYR A 43 -8.05 6.06 2.94
CA TYR A 43 -7.46 5.16 3.91
C TYR A 43 -7.23 5.83 5.27
N ALA A 44 -7.26 5.01 6.32
CA ALA A 44 -6.87 5.42 7.66
C ALA A 44 -5.37 5.14 7.85
N HIS A 45 -4.63 6.13 8.35
CA HIS A 45 -3.22 5.95 8.68
C HIS A 45 -3.07 5.08 9.93
N CYS A 46 -2.13 4.14 9.95
CA CYS A 46 -1.91 3.24 11.10
C CYS A 46 -1.65 4.00 12.40
N LEU A 47 -0.95 5.14 12.34
CA LEU A 47 -0.69 6.00 13.49
C LEU A 47 -1.84 6.97 13.84
N ALA A 48 -2.99 6.94 13.16
CA ALA A 48 -4.10 7.86 13.43
C ALA A 48 -4.50 7.94 14.92
N PRO A 49 -4.53 6.84 15.71
CA PRO A 49 -4.81 6.90 17.14
C PRO A 49 -3.78 7.70 17.96
N HIS A 50 -2.55 7.83 17.46
CA HIS A 50 -1.43 8.50 18.12
C HIS A 50 -1.20 9.94 17.63
N LEU A 51 -1.90 10.39 16.57
CA LEU A 51 -1.78 11.74 16.05
C LEU A 51 -2.61 12.75 16.87
N PRO A 52 -2.25 14.05 16.89
CA PRO A 52 -3.13 15.11 17.37
C PRO A 52 -4.48 15.08 16.64
N VAL A 53 -5.58 15.40 17.32
CA VAL A 53 -6.95 15.32 16.76
C VAL A 53 -7.07 16.05 15.42
N HIS A 54 -6.49 17.23 15.29
CA HIS A 54 -6.51 18.03 14.05
C HIS A 54 -5.74 17.39 12.88
N ARG A 55 -4.93 16.35 13.12
CA ARG A 55 -4.20 15.57 12.10
C ARG A 55 -4.82 14.19 11.83
N ARG A 56 -5.95 13.86 12.48
CA ARG A 56 -6.70 12.61 12.29
C ARG A 56 -7.74 12.76 11.19
N PHE A 57 -7.28 12.92 9.95
CA PHE A 57 -8.15 12.97 8.78
C PHE A 57 -7.88 11.77 7.85
N PRO A 58 -8.91 11.29 7.10
CA PRO A 58 -8.71 10.27 6.08
C PRO A 58 -7.77 10.79 5.01
N ARG A 59 -6.83 9.94 4.60
CA ARG A 59 -5.90 10.25 3.50
C ARG A 59 -6.42 9.61 2.23
N GLN A 60 -5.98 10.10 1.08
CA GLN A 60 -6.41 9.61 -0.22
C GLN A 60 -5.23 9.01 -0.98
N VAL A 61 -5.49 7.96 -1.76
CA VAL A 61 -4.54 7.45 -2.75
C VAL A 61 -4.52 8.41 -3.95
N ILE A 62 -3.33 8.84 -4.33
CA ILE A 62 -3.09 9.70 -5.49
C ILE A 62 -2.18 8.97 -6.47
N SER A 63 -2.34 9.26 -7.77
CA SER A 63 -1.40 8.82 -8.80
C SER A 63 -0.21 9.77 -8.88
N THR A 64 0.94 9.23 -9.22
CA THR A 64 2.17 9.99 -9.45
C THR A 64 3.07 9.26 -10.45
N ASP A 65 4.01 9.99 -11.05
CA ASP A 65 4.98 9.54 -12.05
C ASP A 65 6.38 9.25 -11.48
N PHE A 66 6.65 9.59 -10.21
CA PHE A 66 7.96 9.39 -9.59
C PHE A 66 8.11 8.07 -8.81
N VAL A 67 7.10 7.19 -8.82
CA VAL A 67 7.17 5.87 -8.17
C VAL A 67 7.74 4.85 -9.15
N ASP A 68 8.92 4.34 -8.84
CA ASP A 68 9.58 3.31 -9.64
C ASP A 68 9.09 1.89 -9.30
N MET A 69 9.10 1.01 -10.31
CA MET A 69 8.68 -0.39 -10.25
C MET A 69 9.87 -1.35 -10.17
N SER A 70 10.98 -0.91 -9.56
CA SER A 70 12.18 -1.71 -9.32
C SER A 70 12.33 -2.19 -7.87
N THR A 71 11.74 -1.48 -6.89
CA THR A 71 11.94 -1.75 -5.46
C THR A 71 10.68 -1.48 -4.63
N GLY A 72 10.65 -2.02 -3.40
CA GLY A 72 9.55 -1.82 -2.45
C GLY A 72 8.29 -2.59 -2.84
N THR A 73 7.13 -1.93 -2.75
CA THR A 73 5.81 -2.53 -3.03
C THR A 73 5.11 -1.92 -4.25
N GLY A 74 5.70 -0.89 -4.86
CA GLY A 74 5.04 -0.07 -5.89
C GLY A 74 3.99 0.90 -5.34
N ILE A 75 3.87 1.03 -4.02
CA ILE A 75 3.03 2.01 -3.33
C ILE A 75 3.90 2.73 -2.29
N VAL A 76 3.87 4.06 -2.29
CA VAL A 76 4.63 4.89 -1.34
C VAL A 76 3.70 5.71 -0.46
N HIS A 77 4.14 5.96 0.77
CA HIS A 77 3.54 6.97 1.62
C HIS A 77 4.22 8.32 1.38
N ILE A 78 3.43 9.38 1.27
CA ILE A 78 3.94 10.75 1.13
C ILE A 78 3.57 11.52 2.41
N ALA A 79 4.58 12.09 3.05
CA ALA A 79 4.45 12.98 4.20
C ALA A 79 4.98 14.37 3.81
N PRO A 80 4.18 15.21 3.12
CA PRO A 80 4.57 16.60 2.92
C PRO A 80 4.65 17.28 4.30
N GLY A 81 5.74 18.01 4.54
CA GLY A 81 6.12 18.58 5.84
C GLY A 81 5.04 19.41 6.53
#